data_AF-A0A8D9JR17-F1
#
_entry.id   AF-A0A8D9JR17-F1
#
_cell.length_a   1.000
_cell.length_b   1.000
_cell.length_c   1.000
_cell.angle_alpha   90.00
_cell.angle_beta   90.00
_cell.angle_gamma   90.00
#
_symmetry.space_group_name_H-M   'P 1'
#
loop_
_entity.id
_entity.type
_entity.pdbx_description
1 polymer ?
#
loop_
_entity_poly.entity_id
_entity_poly.type
_entity_poly.pdbx_seq_one_letter_code
_entity_poly.pdbx_strand_id
1 'polypeptide(L)' 'MLNEENSKKKYIEELKKKVILLLNEQFKLRMQKNIGQLNKIHLFKKIRRKIARFKTRINEKLGKVV' A
#
# COMPACT_ATOMS: atom_id res chain seq x y z
N MET A 1 29.40 0.25 12.95
CA MET A 1 28.55 0.64 11.80
C MET A 1 27.48 -0.42 11.51
N LEU A 2 26.58 -0.73 12.47
CA LEU A 2 25.65 -1.89 12.39
C LEU A 2 24.14 -1.55 12.51
N ASN A 3 23.77 -0.27 12.64
CA ASN A 3 22.37 0.11 12.91
C ASN A 3 21.57 0.62 11.68
N GLU A 4 22.24 1.06 10.62
CA GLU A 4 21.56 1.70 9.49
C GLU A 4 20.87 0.71 8.55
N GLU A 5 21.46 -0.47 8.35
CA GLU A 5 20.90 -1.51 7.48
C GLU A 5 19.62 -2.13 8.06
N ASN A 6 19.59 -2.36 9.38
CA ASN A 6 18.39 -2.84 10.08
C ASN A 6 17.24 -1.83 9.99
N SER A 7 17.54 -0.54 10.08
CA SER A 7 16.54 0.52 9.99
C SER A 7 15.89 0.58 8.60
N LYS A 8 16.67 0.41 7.53
CA LYS A 8 16.16 0.36 6.15
C LYS A 8 15.28 -0.88 5.91
N LYS A 9 15.72 -2.06 6.36
CA LYS A 9 14.94 -3.32 6.23
C LYS A 9 13.62 -3.25 6.98
N LYS A 10 13.66 -2.81 8.25
CA LYS A 10 12.46 -2.66 9.10
C LYS A 10 11.45 -1.68 8.50
N TYR A 11 11.94 -0.59 7.90
CA TYR A 11 11.09 0.38 7.19
C TYR A 11 10.41 -0.21 5.94
N ILE A 12 11.14 -0.97 5.11
CA ILE A 12 10.56 -1.63 3.93
C ILE A 12 9.48 -2.64 4.34
N GLU A 13 9.73 -3.39 5.41
CA GLU A 13 8.78 -4.39 5.92
C GLU A 13 7.50 -3.74 6.45
N GLU A 14 7.62 -2.60 7.14
CA GLU A 14 6.48 -1.81 7.58
C GLU A 14 5.68 -1.25 6.39
N LEU A 15 6.34 -0.79 5.33
CA LEU A 15 5.69 -0.37 4.09
C LEU A 15 4.95 -1.53 3.41
N LYS A 16 5.54 -2.73 3.38
CA LYS A 16 4.87 -3.95 2.89
C LYS A 16 3.64 -4.30 3.72
N LYS A 17 3.72 -4.23 5.05
CA LYS A 17 2.56 -4.43 5.95
C LYS A 17 1.44 -3.43 5.65
N LYS A 18 1.77 -2.15 5.42
CA LYS A 18 0.80 -1.12 5.02
C LYS A 18 0.13 -1.42 3.67
N VAL A 19 0.88 -1.96 2.71
CA VAL A 19 0.30 -2.40 1.42
C VAL A 19 -0.71 -3.53 1.61
N ILE A 20 -0.38 -4.52 2.46
CA ILE A 20 -1.29 -5.64 2.76
C ILE A 20 -2.59 -5.15 3.41
N LEU A 21 -2.50 -4.22 4.36
CA LEU A 21 -3.66 -3.60 5.00
C LEU A 21 -4.56 -2.88 3.98
N LEU A 22 -3.97 -2.13 3.05
CA LEU A 22 -4.70 -1.45 1.98
C LEU A 22 -5.36 -2.40 0.98
N LEU A 23 -4.74 -3.57 0.72
CA LEU A 23 -5.33 -4.61 -0.12
C LEU A 23 -6.56 -5.24 0.54
N ASN A 24 -6.52 -5.46 1.86
CA ASN A 24 -7.68 -5.90 2.62
C ASN A 24 -8.81 -4.86 2.60
N GLU A 25 -8.47 -3.58 2.75
CA GLU A 25 -9.43 -2.47 2.62
C GLU A 25 -10.05 -2.42 1.22
N GLN A 26 -9.24 -2.62 0.17
CA GLN A 26 -9.71 -2.73 -1.21
C GLN A 26 -10.65 -3.93 -1.38
N PHE A 27 -10.35 -5.07 -0.79
CA PHE A 27 -11.19 -6.27 -0.84
C PHE A 27 -12.55 -6.03 -0.18
N LYS A 28 -12.57 -5.43 1.02
CA LYS A 28 -13.80 -5.03 1.71
C LYS A 28 -14.67 -4.11 0.84
N LEU A 29 -14.06 -3.12 0.20
CA LEU A 29 -14.78 -2.22 -0.71
C LEU A 29 -15.28 -2.93 -1.96
N ARG A 30 -14.53 -3.87 -2.55
CA ARG A 30 -15.00 -4.70 -3.65
C ARG A 30 -16.21 -5.55 -3.25
N MET A 31 -16.20 -6.10 -2.04
CA MET A 31 -17.34 -6.84 -1.49
C MET A 31 -18.56 -5.93 -1.30
N GLN A 32 -18.38 -4.74 -0.71
CA GLN A 32 -19.47 -3.75 -0.59
C GLN A 32 -20.03 -3.32 -1.94
N LYS A 33 -19.18 -3.18 -2.97
CA LYS A 33 -19.62 -2.92 -4.34
C LYS A 33 -20.48 -4.05 -4.89
N ASN A 34 -20.11 -5.31 -4.65
CA ASN A 34 -20.87 -6.46 -5.12
C ASN A 34 -22.22 -6.62 -4.38
N ILE A 35 -22.30 -6.19 -3.12
CA ILE A 35 -23.53 -6.17 -2.31
C ILE A 35 -24.52 -5.09 -2.80
N GLY A 36 -24.10 -4.18 -3.69
CA GLY A 36 -24.98 -3.17 -4.31
C GLY A 36 -25.09 -1.85 -3.54
N GLN A 37 -24.46 -1.72 -2.37
CA GLN A 37 -24.39 -0.46 -1.62
C GLN A 37 -23.16 0.37 -2.02
N LEU A 38 -23.24 1.05 -3.16
CA LEU A 38 -22.10 1.77 -3.75
C LEU A 38 -22.02 3.24 -3.32
N ASN A 39 -21.92 3.54 -2.02
CA ASN A 39 -21.94 4.93 -1.54
C ASN A 39 -20.63 5.71 -1.73
N LYS A 40 -19.49 5.03 -1.99
CA LYS A 40 -18.16 5.66 -1.90
C LYS A 40 -17.20 5.29 -3.04
N ILE A 41 -17.60 5.58 -4.28
CA ILE A 41 -16.82 5.33 -5.52
C ILE A 41 -15.42 5.97 -5.46
N HIS A 42 -15.32 7.17 -4.87
CA HIS A 42 -14.05 7.90 -4.74
C HIS A 42 -13.00 7.15 -3.89
N LEU A 43 -13.42 6.29 -2.95
CA LEU A 43 -12.49 5.51 -2.12
C LEU A 43 -11.69 4.50 -2.92
N PHE A 44 -12.28 3.90 -3.97
CA PHE A 44 -11.54 2.98 -4.84
C PHE A 44 -10.35 3.66 -5.53
N LYS A 45 -10.53 4.92 -5.98
CA LYS A 45 -9.47 5.71 -6.60
C LYS A 45 -8.42 6.09 -5.56
N LYS A 46 -8.84 6.46 -4.35
CA LYS A 46 -7.96 6.81 -3.22
C LYS A 46 -7.08 5.64 -2.81
N ILE A 47 -7.63 4.44 -2.66
CA ILE A 47 -6.89 3.24 -2.22
C ILE A 47 -5.92 2.77 -3.30
N ARG A 48 -6.34 2.72 -4.58
CA ARG A 48 -5.43 2.40 -5.69
C ARG A 48 -4.22 3.35 -5.73
N ARG A 49 -4.45 4.66 -5.59
CA ARG A 49 -3.36 5.66 -5.52
C ARG A 49 -2.48 5.48 -4.30
N LYS A 50 -3.04 5.17 -3.12
CA LYS A 50 -2.26 4.88 -1.91
C LYS A 50 -1.33 3.68 -2.14
N ILE A 51 -1.85 2.57 -2.66
CA ILE A 51 -1.05 1.36 -2.96
C ILE A 51 0.08 1.69 -3.93
N ALA A 52 -0.21 2.44 -4.99
CA ALA A 52 0.81 2.87 -5.96
C ALA A 52 1.91 3.70 -5.27
N ARG A 53 1.56 4.73 -4.50
CA ARG A 53 2.54 5.56 -3.77
C ARG A 53 3.41 4.75 -2.81
N PHE A 54 2.83 3.77 -2.12
CA PHE A 54 3.60 2.89 -1.24
C PHE A 54 4.54 1.98 -2.00
N LYS A 55 4.11 1.40 -3.14
CA LYS A 55 4.98 0.62 -4.02
C LYS A 55 6.12 1.47 -4.60
N THR A 56 5.84 2.71 -5.02
CA THR A 56 6.87 3.64 -5.49
C THR A 56 7.90 3.94 -4.41
N ARG A 57 7.47 4.26 -3.19
CA ARG A 57 8.40 4.48 -2.05
C ARG A 57 9.26 3.27 -1.74
N ILE A 58 8.71 2.05 -1.87
CA ILE A 58 9.47 0.82 -1.72
C ILE A 58 10.56 0.74 -2.81
N ASN A 59 10.21 1.00 -4.07
CA ASN A 59 11.15 0.98 -5.20
C ASN A 59 12.23 2.08 -5.09
N GLU A 60 11.85 3.30 -4.71
CA GLU A 60 12.78 4.40 -4.42
C GLU A 60 13.80 4.00 -3.35
N LYS A 61 13.35 3.34 -2.28
CA LYS A 61 14.22 2.88 -1.19
C LYS A 61 15.12 1.70 -1.58
N LEU A 62 14.67 0.89 -2.55
CA LEU A 62 15.44 -0.22 -3.13
C LEU A 62 16.40 0.25 -4.23
N GLY A 63 16.40 1.53 -4.60
CA GLY A 63 17.29 2.08 -5.63
C GLY A 63 16.97 1.62 -7.05
N LYS A 64 15.79 1.03 -7.28
CA LYS A 64 15.33 0.68 -8.64
C LYS A 64 14.63 1.89 -9.23
N VAL A 65 15.40 2.78 -9.85
CA VAL A 65 14.87 3.89 -10.65
C VAL A 65 15.22 3.65 -12.11
N VAL A 66 14.14 3.47 -12.87
CA VAL A 66 13.95 3.26 -14.32
C VAL A 66 14.51 1.95 -14.89
#